data_AF-A0A2U8VZF1-F1
#
_entry.id   AF-A0A2U8VZF1-F1
#
_cell.length_a   1.000
_cell.length_b   1.000
_cell.length_c   1.000
_cell.angle_alpha   90.00
_cell.angle_beta   90.00
_cell.angle_gamma   90.00
#
_symmetry.space_group_name_H-M   'P 1'
#
loop_
_entity.id
_entity.type
_entity.pdbx_description
1 polymer ?
#
loop_
_entity_poly.entity_id
_entity_poly.type
_entity_poly.pdbx_seq_one_letter_code
_entity_poly.pdbx_strand_id
1 'polypeptide(L)' 'MAGTNASCESCRFFDDHKLNGAQASGDEGLCRFNPPVSQPAPESKGLWPVVASQDWCGHFTADVTAAE' A
#
# COMPACT_ATOMS: atom_id res chain seq x y z
N MET A 1 -2.18 22.18 -1.89
CA MET A 1 -2.99 21.53 -2.95
C MET A 1 -2.22 20.29 -3.34
N ALA A 2 -2.68 19.10 -2.91
CA ALA A 2 -2.03 17.83 -3.27
C ALA A 2 -2.07 17.70 -4.79
N GLY A 3 -0.88 17.74 -5.39
CA GLY A 3 -0.68 17.75 -6.83
C GLY A 3 -1.26 16.51 -7.49
N THR A 4 -1.70 16.71 -8.72
CA THR A 4 -2.29 15.77 -9.66
C THR A 4 -1.80 14.31 -9.49
N ASN A 5 -2.72 13.45 -9.02
CA ASN A 5 -2.64 11.97 -8.99
C ASN A 5 -1.96 11.27 -7.78
N ALA A 6 -2.29 11.69 -6.57
CA ALA A 6 -1.92 10.98 -5.34
C ALA A 6 -2.87 9.78 -5.08
N SER A 7 -2.56 8.64 -5.68
CA SER A 7 -3.22 7.34 -5.47
C SER A 7 -2.20 6.30 -4.99
N CYS A 8 -2.68 5.15 -4.53
CA CYS A 8 -1.80 4.07 -4.09
C CYS A 8 -0.88 3.59 -5.23
N GLU A 9 -1.38 3.38 -6.44
CA GLU A 9 -0.57 2.93 -7.59
C GLU A 9 0.65 3.82 -7.93
N SER A 10 0.59 5.11 -7.60
CA SER A 10 1.69 6.06 -7.86
C SER A 10 2.59 6.31 -6.65
N CYS A 11 2.30 5.67 -5.51
CA CYS A 11 3.00 5.87 -4.24
C CYS A 11 4.07 4.80 -4.02
N ARG A 12 5.28 5.19 -3.58
CA ARG A 12 6.40 4.27 -3.29
C ARG A 12 6.08 3.22 -2.21
N PHE A 13 5.01 3.42 -1.45
CA PHE A 13 4.59 2.47 -0.41
C PHE A 13 3.52 1.48 -0.86
N PHE A 14 3.10 1.49 -2.12
CA PHE A 14 2.18 0.48 -2.64
C PHE A 14 2.93 -0.80 -3.03
N ASP A 15 2.38 -1.94 -2.64
CA ASP A 15 2.94 -3.26 -2.93
C ASP A 15 1.84 -4.17 -3.50
N ASP A 16 1.89 -4.40 -4.80
CA ASP A 16 0.97 -5.22 -5.59
C ASP A 16 1.47 -6.66 -5.78
N HIS A 17 2.71 -6.97 -5.40
CA HIS A 17 3.32 -8.27 -5.65
C HIS A 17 2.78 -9.38 -4.74
N LYS A 18 2.50 -9.05 -3.46
CA LYS A 18 2.00 -10.00 -2.47
C LYS A 18 1.07 -9.30 -1.48
N LEU A 19 -0.14 -9.84 -1.33
CA LEU A 19 -1.03 -9.49 -0.23
C LEU A 19 -0.61 -10.24 1.06
N ASN A 20 -1.51 -10.30 2.04
CA ASN A 20 -1.33 -11.00 3.33
C ASN A 20 -1.26 -12.54 3.20
N GLY A 21 -0.31 -13.06 2.42
CA GLY A 21 -0.15 -14.49 2.11
C GLY A 21 -0.86 -14.95 0.83
N ALA A 22 -1.49 -14.04 0.10
CA ALA A 22 -2.15 -14.30 -1.18
C ALA A 22 -1.52 -13.48 -2.31
N GLN A 23 -1.78 -13.88 -3.55
CA GLN A 23 -1.46 -13.08 -4.72
C GLN A 23 -2.56 -12.01 -4.90
N ALA A 24 -2.18 -10.80 -5.34
CA ALA A 24 -3.16 -9.78 -5.71
C ALA A 24 -4.05 -10.28 -6.87
N SER A 25 -5.34 -9.90 -6.85
CA SER A 25 -6.30 -10.29 -7.88
C SER A 25 -6.99 -9.06 -8.47
N GLY A 26 -6.28 -8.31 -9.31
CA GLY A 26 -6.80 -7.11 -9.96
C GLY A 26 -5.99 -5.89 -9.57
N ASP A 27 -6.65 -4.82 -9.12
CA ASP A 27 -6.02 -3.57 -8.70
C ASP A 27 -5.75 -3.51 -7.19
N GLU A 28 -5.78 -4.65 -6.51
CA GLU A 28 -5.52 -4.73 -5.07
C GLU A 28 -4.01 -4.72 -4.79
N GLY A 29 -3.62 -3.99 -3.74
CA GLY A 29 -2.27 -4.09 -3.18
C GLY A 29 -2.28 -3.78 -1.69
N LEU A 30 -1.10 -3.66 -1.10
CA LEU A 30 -0.92 -3.29 0.29
C LEU A 30 -0.41 -1.86 0.42
N CYS A 31 -1.02 -1.08 1.32
CA CYS A 31 -0.47 0.22 1.73
C CYS A 31 0.61 0.00 2.80
N ARG A 32 1.89 0.06 2.43
CA ARG A 32 3.03 -0.14 3.34
C ARG A 32 3.39 1.07 4.19
N PHE A 33 2.72 2.22 3.98
CA PHE A 33 2.87 3.38 4.84
C PHE A 33 2.16 3.17 6.18
N ASN A 34 0.96 2.57 6.14
CA ASN A 34 0.21 2.25 7.34
C ASN A 34 0.62 0.86 7.84
N PRO A 35 1.20 0.75 9.05
CA PRO A 35 1.65 -0.53 9.58
C PRO A 35 0.49 -1.52 9.73
N PRO A 36 0.75 -2.84 9.85
CA PRO A 36 -0.29 -3.83 10.08
C PRO A 36 -1.16 -3.48 11.29
N VAL A 37 -2.47 -3.36 11.09
CA VAL A 37 -3.41 -2.94 12.15
C VAL A 37 -4.27 -4.09 12.70
N SER A 38 -4.28 -5.25 12.04
CA SER A 38 -5.10 -6.38 12.47
C SER A 38 -4.23 -7.61 12.74
N GLN A 39 -4.30 -8.14 13.96
CA GLN A 39 -3.69 -9.41 14.35
C GLN A 39 -4.80 -10.34 14.86
N PRO A 40 -5.36 -11.23 14.02
CA PRO A 40 -6.57 -12.00 14.37
C PRO A 40 -6.41 -12.94 15.59
N ALA A 41 -5.19 -13.38 15.87
CA ALA A 41 -4.83 -14.20 17.03
C ALA A 41 -3.43 -13.83 17.55
N PRO A 42 -3.07 -14.11 18.82
CA PRO A 42 -1.78 -13.72 19.42
C PRO A 42 -0.56 -14.23 18.64
N GLU A 43 -0.64 -15.43 18.07
CA GLU A 43 0.39 -16.05 17.25
C GLU A 43 0.30 -15.70 15.74
N SER A 44 -0.77 -15.04 15.29
CA SER A 44 -0.93 -14.66 13.89
C SER A 44 0.02 -13.54 13.48
N LYS A 45 0.39 -13.48 12.20
CA LYS A 45 1.06 -12.30 11.65
C LYS A 45 0.07 -11.13 11.56
N GLY A 46 0.56 -9.90 11.77
CA GLY A 46 -0.22 -8.70 11.49
C GLY A 46 -0.54 -8.60 10.00
N LEU A 47 -1.77 -8.21 9.68
CA LEU A 47 -2.26 -7.98 8.33
C LEU A 47 -2.08 -6.51 7.95
N TRP A 48 -1.41 -6.29 6.82
CA TRP A 48 -1.35 -4.97 6.21
C TRP A 48 -2.70 -4.58 5.62
N PRO A 49 -3.05 -3.28 5.59
CA PRO A 49 -4.25 -2.84 4.91
C PRO A 49 -4.19 -3.18 3.42
N VAL A 50 -5.19 -3.92 2.94
CA VAL A 50 -5.44 -4.12 1.51
C VAL A 50 -6.18 -2.90 0.99
N VAL A 51 -5.72 -2.34 -0.12
CA VAL A 51 -6.23 -1.13 -0.75
C VAL A 51 -6.36 -1.33 -2.25
N ALA A 52 -7.29 -0.61 -2.87
CA ALA A 52 -7.38 -0.49 -4.33
C ALA A 52 -6.26 0.43 -4.86
N SER A 53 -5.87 0.28 -6.12
CA SER A 53 -4.85 1.11 -6.77
C SER A 53 -5.18 2.61 -6.70
N GLN A 54 -6.47 2.95 -6.75
CA GLN A 54 -6.97 4.32 -6.72
C GLN A 54 -7.21 4.88 -5.31
N ASP A 55 -7.03 4.07 -4.26
CA ASP A 55 -7.21 4.55 -2.89
C ASP A 55 -6.15 5.57 -2.48
N TRP A 56 -6.46 6.35 -1.44
CA TRP A 56 -5.54 7.33 -0.87
C TRP A 56 -5.66 7.37 0.66
N CYS A 57 -4.53 7.13 1.34
CA CYS A 57 -4.46 7.07 2.80
C CYS A 57 -4.14 8.40 3.50
N GLY A 58 -4.10 9.52 2.77
CA GLY A 58 -3.65 10.82 3.29
C GLY A 58 -2.14 11.05 3.22
N HIS A 59 -1.36 10.03 2.84
CA HIS A 59 0.09 10.11 2.64
C HIS A 59 0.48 9.72 1.22
N PHE A 60 1.42 10.46 0.64
CA PHE A 60 1.98 10.21 -0.69
C PHE A 60 3.48 10.46 -0.66
N THR A 61 4.24 9.57 -1.30
CA THR A 61 5.66 9.76 -1.56
C THR A 61 5.92 9.20 -2.94
N ALA A 62 6.31 10.07 -3.88
CA ALA A 62 6.71 9.63 -5.20
C ALA A 62 7.92 8.70 -5.10
N ASP A 63 8.01 7.77 -6.05
CA ASP A 63 9.23 6.98 -6.17
C ASP A 63 10.38 7.92 -6.53
N VAL A 64 11.42 7.97 -5.68
CA VAL A 64 12.60 8.78 -5.97
C VAL A 64 13.46 7.92 -6.89
N THR A 65 13.16 7.94 -8.19
CA THR A 65 14.15 7.49 -9.16
C THR A 65 15.30 8.49 -9.07
N ALA A 66 16.44 8.05 -8.54
CA ALA A 66 17.64 8.88 -8.45
C ALA A 66 18.01 9.41 -9.85
N ALA A 67 17.64 10.66 -10.10
CA ALA A 67 18.12 11.49 -11.19
C ALA A 67 18.08 12.92 -10.69
N GLU A 68 19.10 13.28 -9.90
CA GLU A 68 19.71 14.63 -9.77
C GLU A 68 20.94 14.54 -8.86
#